data_AF-A0AAD6TI49-F1
#
_entry.id   AF-A0AAD6TI49-F1
#
_cell.length_a   1.000
_cell.length_b   1.000
_cell.length_c   1.000
_cell.angle_alpha   90.00
_cell.angle_beta   90.00
_cell.angle_gamma   90.00
#
_symmetry.space_group_name_H-M   'P 1'
#
loop_
_entity.id
_entity.type
_entity.pdbx_description
1 polymer ?
#
loop_
_entity_poly.entity_id
_entity_poly.type
_entity_poly.pdbx_seq_one_letter_code
_entity_poly.pdbx_strand_id
1 'polypeptide(L)'
;MAGPNLEVFKFAVYLFVPIVSLVYFGDPAWYHRHVVPYREKLFPPIEKTVRELPFEQHRVREELERIKKERLERRDAQSKAN
;
A
#
# COMPACT_ATOMS: atom_id res chain seq x y z
N MET A 1 28.32 -26.03 -29.32
CA MET A 1 27.02 -25.33 -29.36
C MET A 1 25.93 -26.39 -29.29
N ALA A 2 25.15 -26.45 -28.21
CA ALA A 2 24.07 -27.44 -28.11
C ALA A 2 23.06 -27.12 -29.20
N GLY A 3 22.88 -28.03 -30.15
CA GLY A 3 22.17 -27.83 -31.42
C GLY A 3 20.66 -27.58 -31.28
N PRO A 4 19.83 -27.98 -32.27
CA PRO A 4 18.41 -27.61 -32.36
C PRO A 4 17.58 -27.84 -31.08
N ASN A 5 17.92 -28.84 -30.27
CA ASN A 5 17.27 -29.11 -28.99
C ASN A 5 17.34 -27.94 -27.99
N LEU A 6 18.44 -27.17 -28.00
CA LEU A 6 18.59 -26.00 -27.13
C LEU A 6 17.67 -24.85 -27.56
N GLU A 7 17.45 -24.72 -28.88
CA GLU A 7 16.57 -23.69 -29.42
C GLU A 7 15.10 -23.98 -29.05
N VAL A 8 14.68 -25.24 -29.17
CA VAL A 8 13.34 -25.69 -28.73
C VAL A 8 13.14 -25.46 -27.23
N PHE A 9 14.15 -25.77 -26.41
CA PHE A 9 14.08 -25.53 -24.96
C PHE A 9 13.93 -24.04 -24.63
N LYS A 10 14.77 -23.17 -25.22
CA LYS A 10 14.68 -21.72 -25.01
C LYS A 10 13.34 -21.17 -25.44
N PHE A 11 12.84 -21.61 -26.61
CA PHE A 11 11.53 -21.21 -27.11
C PHE A 11 10.42 -21.60 -26.14
N ALA A 12 10.44 -22.84 -25.64
CA ALA A 12 9.48 -23.32 -24.65
C ALA A 12 9.53 -22.47 -23.37
N VAL A 13 10.73 -22.18 -22.84
CA VAL A 13 10.87 -21.32 -21.66
C VAL A 13 10.30 -19.93 -21.91
N TYR A 14 10.66 -19.28 -23.02
CA TYR A 14 10.16 -17.95 -23.34
C TYR A 14 8.66 -17.89 -23.58
N LEU A 15 8.06 -18.98 -24.06
CA LEU A 15 6.62 -19.06 -24.24
C LEU A 15 5.90 -19.36 -22.93
N PHE A 16 6.30 -20.40 -22.22
CA PHE A 16 5.57 -20.90 -21.05
C PHE A 16 5.78 -20.07 -19.80
N VAL A 17 6.96 -19.48 -19.57
CA VAL A 17 7.20 -18.65 -18.38
C VAL A 17 6.21 -17.48 -18.27
N PRO A 18 6.02 -16.62 -19.29
CA PRO A 18 5.05 -15.54 -19.19
C PRO A 18 3.61 -16.06 -19.13
N ILE A 19 3.26 -17.10 -19.88
CA ILE A 19 1.90 -17.66 -19.88
C ILE A 19 1.53 -18.20 -18.50
N VAL A 20 2.39 -19.04 -17.91
CA VAL A 20 2.17 -19.62 -16.58
C VAL A 20 2.11 -18.50 -15.53
N SER A 21 2.99 -17.51 -15.65
CA SER A 21 2.98 -16.35 -14.75
C SER A 21 1.65 -15.59 -14.84
N LEU A 22 1.13 -15.34 -16.05
CA LEU A 22 -0.15 -14.66 -16.25
C LEU A 22 -1.33 -15.48 -15.70
N VAL A 23 -1.34 -16.80 -15.90
CA VAL A 23 -2.40 -17.66 -15.37
C VAL A 23 -2.36 -17.73 -13.84
N TYR A 24 -1.17 -17.85 -13.25
CA TYR A 24 -1.01 -17.96 -11.82
C TYR A 24 -1.26 -16.63 -11.09
N PHE A 25 -0.64 -15.54 -11.54
CA PHE A 25 -0.78 -14.23 -10.91
C PHE A 25 -2.03 -13.46 -11.35
N GLY A 26 -2.63 -13.84 -12.49
CA GLY A 26 -3.87 -13.26 -13.00
C GLY A 26 -5.13 -13.83 -12.33
N ASP A 27 -5.01 -14.89 -11.53
CA ASP A 27 -6.11 -15.41 -10.73
C ASP A 27 -6.59 -14.34 -9.72
N PRO A 28 -7.86 -13.89 -9.79
CA PRO A 28 -8.41 -12.94 -8.83
C PRO A 28 -8.29 -13.44 -7.39
N ALA A 29 -8.42 -14.75 -7.14
CA ALA A 29 -8.31 -15.30 -5.80
C ALA A 29 -6.88 -15.17 -5.25
N TRP A 30 -5.85 -15.36 -6.10
CA TRP A 30 -4.47 -15.13 -5.72
C TRP A 30 -4.24 -13.68 -5.31
N TYR A 31 -4.74 -12.72 -6.11
CA TYR A 31 -4.62 -11.28 -5.84
C TYR A 31 -5.28 -10.90 -4.51
N HIS A 32 -6.52 -11.34 -4.27
CA HIS A 32 -7.23 -11.05 -3.03
C HIS A 32 -6.57 -11.65 -1.79
N ARG A 33 -5.93 -12.82 -1.91
CA ARG A 33 -5.26 -13.46 -0.78
C ARG A 33 -3.90 -12.86 -0.47
N HIS A 34 -3.14 -12.45 -1.48
CA HIS A 34 -1.73 -12.08 -1.29
C HIS A 34 -1.48 -10.56 -1.37
N VAL A 35 -2.16 -9.86 -2.28
CA VAL A 35 -1.90 -8.43 -2.53
C VAL A 35 -2.76 -7.54 -1.64
N VAL A 36 -4.07 -7.84 -1.52
CA VAL A 36 -5.01 -7.01 -0.75
C VAL A 36 -4.61 -6.86 0.72
N PRO A 37 -4.23 -7.93 1.46
CA PRO A 37 -3.82 -7.78 2.87
C PRO A 37 -2.53 -6.98 3.02
N TYR A 38 -1.69 -6.93 1.99
CA TYR A 38 -0.46 -6.16 2.02
C TYR A 38 -0.73 -4.64 1.98
N ARG A 39 -1.85 -4.23 1.37
CA ARG A 39 -2.33 -2.84 1.42
C ARG A 39 -2.52 -2.35 2.85
N GLU A 40 -3.06 -3.20 3.73
CA GLU A 40 -3.30 -2.84 5.13
C GLU A 40 -2.00 -2.68 5.94
N LYS A 41 -0.92 -3.32 5.50
CA LYS A 41 0.41 -3.18 6.12
C LYS A 41 1.16 -1.95 5.64
N LEU A 42 0.99 -1.59 4.36
CA LEU A 42 1.71 -0.47 3.74
C LEU A 42 1.05 0.88 4.00
N PHE A 43 -0.27 0.92 4.06
CA PHE A 43 -1.02 2.16 4.25
C PHE A 43 -1.52 2.27 5.69
N PRO A 44 -1.59 3.48 6.25
CA PRO A 44 -2.27 3.70 7.52
C PRO A 44 -3.69 3.15 7.46
N PRO A 45 -4.23 2.62 8.58
CA PRO A 45 -5.61 2.21 8.66
C PRO A 45 -6.51 3.33 8.15
N ILE A 46 -7.52 2.94 7.38
CA ILE A 46 -8.48 3.87 6.77
C ILE A 46 -9.13 4.76 7.85
N GLU A 47 -9.42 4.19 9.01
CA GLU A 47 -9.97 4.88 10.18
C GLU A 47 -9.07 6.02 10.69
N LYS A 48 -7.75 5.88 10.52
CA LYS A 48 -6.76 6.90 10.95
C LYS A 48 -6.47 7.92 9.87
N THR A 49 -7.03 7.75 8.68
CA THR A 49 -6.80 8.66 7.55
C THR A 49 -7.95 9.66 7.47
N VAL A 50 -7.65 10.95 7.59
CA VAL A 50 -8.65 12.01 7.39
C VAL A 50 -9.05 12.04 5.92
N ARG A 51 -10.25 11.56 5.60
CA ARG A 51 -10.77 11.49 4.23
C ARG A 51 -11.54 12.74 3.82
N GLU A 52 -12.17 13.40 4.79
CA GLU A 52 -12.95 14.61 4.57
C GLU A 52 -12.13 15.78 5.06
N LEU A 53 -11.50 16.48 4.12
CA LEU A 53 -10.76 17.70 4.40
C LEU A 53 -11.71 18.89 4.31
N PRO A 54 -11.64 19.85 5.26
CA PRO A 54 -12.37 21.09 5.11
C PRO A 54 -11.83 21.86 3.90
N PHE A 55 -12.73 22.27 3.00
CA PHE A 55 -12.38 23.10 1.85
C PHE A 55 -12.55 24.60 2.13
N GLU A 56 -13.39 24.93 3.11
CA GLU A 56 -13.69 26.30 3.51
C GLU A 56 -12.62 26.88 4.42
N GLN A 57 -12.16 28.10 4.13
CA GLN A 57 -11.02 28.73 4.82
C GLN A 57 -11.23 28.86 6.35
N HIS A 58 -12.46 29.15 6.79
CA HIS A 58 -12.77 29.26 8.22
C HIS A 58 -12.63 27.90 8.92
N ARG A 59 -13.19 26.84 8.33
CA ARG A 59 -13.10 25.47 8.86
C ARG A 59 -11.67 24.96 8.91
N VAL A 60 -10.86 25.30 7.91
CA VAL A 60 -9.42 24.97 7.91
C VAL A 60 -8.72 25.59 9.11
N ARG A 61 -8.99 26.87 9.41
CA ARG A 61 -8.37 27.56 10.55
C ARG A 61 -8.80 26.95 11.88
N GLU A 62 -10.08 26.66 12.05
CA GLU A 62 -10.61 26.00 13.27
C GLU A 62 -9.95 24.63 13.49
N GLU A 63 -9.83 23.83 12.43
CA GLU A 63 -9.17 22.51 12.48
C GLU A 63 -7.68 22.63 12.83
N LEU A 64 -6.97 23.62 12.28
CA LEU A 64 -5.57 23.88 12.62
C LEU A 64 -5.39 24.27 14.09
N GLU A 65 -6.29 25.09 14.63
CA GLU A 65 -6.28 25.46 16.04
C GLU A 65 -6.53 24.25 16.94
N ARG A 66 -7.47 23.37 16.57
CA ARG A 66 -7.71 22.11 17.29
C ARG A 66 -6.45 21.25 17.34
N ILE A 67 -5.82 21.02 16.18
CA ILE A 67 -4.60 20.20 16.07
C ILE A 67 -3.44 20.82 16.89
N LYS A 68 -3.33 22.15 16.91
CA LYS A 68 -2.29 22.85 17.68
C LYS A 68 -2.47 22.65 19.18
N LYS A 69 -3.72 22.74 19.69
CA LYS A 69 -4.04 22.49 21.10
C LYS A 69 -3.71 21.06 21.50
N GLU A 70 -4.15 20.08 20.72
CA GLU A 70 -3.89 18.65 20.96
C GLU A 70 -2.38 18.34 21.01
N ARG A 71 -1.58 18.98 20.15
CA ARG A 71 -0.11 18.83 20.17
C ARG A 71 0.52 19.41 21.45
N LEU A 72 0.05 20.54 21.94
CA LEU A 72 0.57 21.15 23.17
C LEU A 72 0.25 20.25 24.37
N GLU A 73 -0.98 19.77 24.49
CA GLU A 73 -1.42 18.86 25.55
C GLU A 73 -0.60 17.57 25.58
N ARG A 74 -0.30 16.97 24.41
CA ARG A 74 0.57 15.78 24.32
C ARG A 74 1.99 16.06 24.79
N ARG A 75 2.57 17.23 24.46
CA ARG A 75 3.91 17.62 24.90
C ARG A 75 3.95 17.84 26.41
N ASP A 76 2.92 18.47 26.97
CA ASP A 76 2.80 18.72 28.41
C ASP A 76 2.56 17.44 29.20
N ALA A 77 1.83 16.47 28.64
CA ALA A 77 1.68 15.15 29.25
C ALA A 77 3.01 14.37 29.26
N GLN A 78 3.79 14.47 28.18
CA GLN A 78 5.09 13.81 28.08
C GLN A 78 6.16 14.43 28.98
N SER A 79 6.14 15.75 29.17
CA SER A 79 7.07 16.43 30.08
C SER A 79 6.77 16.19 31.56
N LYS A 80 5.51 15.90 31.91
CA LYS A 80 5.11 15.52 33.28
C LYS A 80 5.35 14.05 33.63
N ALA A 81 5.56 13.19 32.63
CA ALA A 81 5.78 11.75 32.81
C ALA A 81 7.27 11.37 32.93
N ASN A 82 8.19 12.29 32.60
CA ASN A 82 9.64 12.19 32.81
C ASN A 82 10.04 12.97 34.07
#